data_AF-A0A950GER1-F1
#
_entry.id   AF-A0A950GER1-F1
#
_cell.length_a   1.000
_cell.length_b   1.000
_cell.length_c   1.000
_cell.angle_alpha   90.00
_cell.angle_beta   90.00
_cell.angle_gamma   90.00
#
_symmetry.space_group_name_H-M   'P 1'
#
loop_
_entity.id
_entity.type
_entity.pdbx_description
1 polymer ?
#
loop_
_entity_poly.entity_id
_entity_poly.type
_entity_poly.pdbx_seq_one_letter_code
_entity_poly.pdbx_strand_id
1 'polypeptide(L)'
;GSEVACRRSQLEHWLTTNAEAAAFIAEVPQSRRILRPLCHMLGIELPEALRLPPRPKRKRQRARKPDGDGAIMGATEGSAAPASARSVSDKPTEAEILSWMPGQKRPMPWSRSPARNKPPPLIRPWPEELA
;
A
#
# COMPACT_ATOMS: atom_id res chain seq x y z
N GLY A 1 -14.39 6.28 26.50
CA GLY A 1 -14.31 7.41 25.55
C GLY A 1 -13.31 8.50 25.93
N SER A 2 -12.88 8.59 27.20
CA SER A 2 -12.01 9.68 27.68
C SER A 2 -10.57 9.62 27.16
N GLU A 3 -9.98 8.43 27.01
CA GLU A 3 -8.59 8.29 26.58
C GLU A 3 -8.36 8.79 25.15
N VAL A 4 -9.25 8.45 24.23
CA VAL A 4 -9.16 8.89 22.82
C VAL A 4 -9.26 10.41 22.70
N ALA A 5 -10.10 11.04 23.52
CA ALA A 5 -10.22 12.50 23.57
C ALA A 5 -8.94 13.18 24.10
N CYS A 6 -8.29 12.60 25.11
CA CYS A 6 -7.01 13.10 25.63
C CYS A 6 -5.88 12.98 24.60
N ARG A 7 -5.77 11.82 23.92
CA ARG A 7 -4.78 11.62 22.86
C ARG A 7 -5.02 12.57 21.69
N ARG A 8 -6.28 12.86 21.37
CA ARG A 8 -6.66 13.85 20.37
C ARG A 8 -6.14 15.24 20.72
N SER A 9 -6.47 15.75 21.91
CA SER A 9 -6.05 17.09 22.34
C SER A 9 -4.54 17.23 22.43
N GLN A 10 -3.85 16.18 22.89
CA GLN A 10 -2.39 16.17 22.99
C GLN A 10 -1.73 16.23 21.61
N LEU A 11 -2.23 15.45 20.63
CA LEU A 11 -1.70 15.47 19.26
C LEU A 11 -1.97 16.82 18.59
N GLU A 12 -3.17 17.37 18.76
CA GLU A 12 -3.56 18.67 18.20
C GLU A 12 -2.69 19.80 18.75
N HIS A 13 -2.48 19.83 20.07
CA HIS A 13 -1.58 20.77 20.72
C HIS A 13 -0.14 20.63 20.21
N TRP A 14 0.37 19.40 20.12
CA TRP A 14 1.74 19.15 19.63
C TRP A 14 1.93 19.62 18.18
N LEU A 15 0.95 19.40 17.31
CA LEU A 15 0.99 19.80 15.90
C LEU A 15 0.84 21.32 15.70
N THR A 16 0.19 22.03 16.62
CA THR A 16 -0.04 23.49 16.50
C THR A 16 1.00 24.32 17.21
N THR A 17 1.49 23.86 18.37
CA THR A 17 2.45 24.62 19.20
C THR A 17 3.90 24.43 18.73
N ASN A 18 4.27 23.25 18.21
CA ASN A 18 5.66 22.98 17.85
C ASN A 18 5.95 23.29 16.38
N ALA A 19 6.66 24.38 16.13
CA ALA A 19 7.18 24.72 14.80
C ALA A 19 8.17 23.67 14.26
N GLU A 20 8.95 23.04 15.15
CA GLU A 20 9.89 21.98 14.78
C GLU A 20 9.19 20.74 14.21
N ALA A 21 8.01 20.40 14.75
CA ALA A 21 7.21 19.30 14.23
C ALA A 21 6.76 19.58 12.79
N ALA A 22 6.35 20.83 12.51
CA ALA A 22 5.98 21.24 11.16
C ALA A 22 7.18 21.19 10.19
N ALA A 23 8.38 21.61 10.64
CA ALA A 23 9.61 21.52 9.87
C ALA A 23 9.99 20.06 9.55
N PHE A 24 9.95 19.17 10.55
CA PHE A 24 10.19 17.74 10.36
C PHE A 24 9.20 17.10 9.38
N ILE A 25 7.92 17.47 9.48
CA ILE A 25 6.88 17.02 8.55
C ILE A 25 7.13 17.52 7.12
N ALA A 26 7.74 18.69 6.95
CA ALA A 26 8.17 19.22 5.66
C ALA A 26 9.38 18.48 5.09
N GLU A 27 10.36 18.18 5.93
CA GLU A 27 11.57 17.47 5.55
C GLU A 27 11.31 15.99 5.20
N VAL A 28 10.40 15.32 5.92
CA VAL A 28 10.11 13.90 5.76
C VAL A 28 8.66 13.68 5.28
N PRO A 29 8.38 13.67 3.96
CA PRO A 29 7.03 13.47 3.44
C PRO A 29 6.37 12.14 3.83
N GLN A 30 7.16 11.13 4.19
CA GLN A 30 6.67 9.83 4.63
C GLN A 30 5.89 9.95 5.96
N SER A 31 6.31 10.84 6.86
CA SER A 31 5.61 11.12 8.12
C SER A 31 4.16 11.57 7.87
N ARG A 32 3.93 12.40 6.85
CA ARG A 32 2.60 12.87 6.43
C ARG A 32 1.67 11.71 6.08
N ARG A 33 2.19 10.66 5.44
CA ARG A 33 1.38 9.49 5.03
C ARG A 33 0.89 8.68 6.21
N ILE A 34 1.67 8.65 7.30
CA ILE A 34 1.34 7.92 8.53
C ILE A 34 0.42 8.76 9.42
N LEU A 35 0.70 10.06 9.56
CA LEU A 35 -0.07 10.97 10.41
C LEU A 35 -1.49 11.25 9.89
N ARG A 36 -1.69 11.24 8.57
CA ARG A 36 -3.01 11.50 7.96
C ARG A 36 -4.10 10.52 8.41
N PRO A 37 -3.95 9.19 8.26
CA PRO A 37 -4.91 8.22 8.79
C PRO A 37 -5.16 8.41 10.29
N LEU A 38 -4.13 8.69 11.09
CA LEU A 38 -4.26 8.91 12.53
C LEU A 38 -5.13 10.13 12.83
N CYS A 39 -4.90 11.26 12.15
CA CYS A 39 -5.71 12.46 12.31
C CYS A 39 -7.17 12.22 11.93
N HIS A 40 -7.43 11.48 10.84
CA HIS A 40 -8.79 11.11 10.44
C HIS A 40 -9.48 10.20 11.47
N MET A 41 -8.78 9.20 12.02
CA MET A 41 -9.34 8.32 13.06
C MET A 41 -9.68 9.06 14.35
N LEU A 42 -8.90 10.09 14.71
CA LEU A 42 -9.12 10.91 15.90
C LEU A 42 -10.08 12.10 15.65
N GLY A 43 -10.50 12.31 14.39
CA GLY A 43 -11.37 13.41 13.99
C GLY A 43 -10.72 14.79 14.12
N ILE A 44 -9.40 14.88 14.00
CA ILE A 44 -8.62 16.13 14.07
C ILE A 44 -8.60 16.79 12.69
N GLU A 45 -8.75 18.11 12.66
CA GLU A 45 -8.60 18.86 11.41
C GLU A 45 -7.14 18.83 10.94
N LEU A 46 -6.93 18.53 9.65
CA LEU A 46 -5.57 18.43 9.11
C LEU A 46 -4.93 19.83 8.99
N PRO A 47 -3.83 20.10 9.70
CA PRO A 47 -3.09 21.35 9.56
C PRO A 47 -2.48 21.48 8.16
N GLU A 48 -2.22 22.73 7.74
CA GLU A 48 -1.65 23.08 6.43
C GLU A 48 -0.38 22.26 6.11
N ALA A 49 0.48 22.06 7.11
CA ALA A 49 1.72 21.28 6.97
C ALA A 49 1.48 19.82 6.56
N LEU A 50 0.34 19.22 6.92
CA LEU A 50 -0.04 17.86 6.54
C LEU A 50 -0.84 17.81 5.22
N ARG A 51 -1.23 18.96 4.67
CA ARG A 51 -1.85 19.02 3.34
C ARG A 51 -0.78 18.72 2.28
N LEU A 52 -1.13 17.84 1.35
CA LEU A 52 -0.29 17.58 0.20
C LEU A 52 -0.50 18.73 -0.79
N PRO A 53 0.56 19.22 -1.43
CA PRO A 53 0.38 20.14 -2.53
C PRO A 53 -0.49 19.48 -3.60
N PRO A 54 -1.41 20.23 -4.24
CA PRO A 54 -2.25 19.70 -5.29
C PRO A 54 -1.36 19.12 -6.41
N ARG A 55 -1.48 17.81 -6.65
CA ARG A 55 -0.69 17.15 -7.69
C ARG A 55 -1.14 17.69 -9.05
N PRO A 56 -0.21 18.05 -9.96
CA PRO A 56 -0.58 18.53 -11.28
C PRO A 56 -1.43 17.46 -11.98
N LYS A 57 -2.68 17.82 -12.31
CA LYS A 57 -3.58 16.93 -13.03
C LYS A 57 -3.00 16.70 -14.42
N ARG A 58 -2.49 15.49 -14.70
CA ARG A 58 -2.16 15.08 -16.07
C ARG A 58 -3.43 15.24 -16.91
N LYS A 59 -3.35 15.99 -18.02
CA LYS A 59 -4.42 16.04 -19.02
C LYS A 59 -4.67 14.60 -19.46
N ARG A 60 -5.81 14.03 -19.05
CA ARG A 60 -6.26 12.73 -19.53
C ARG A 60 -6.36 12.87 -21.04
N GLN A 61 -5.50 12.19 -21.78
CA GLN A 61 -5.72 11.99 -23.20
C GLN A 61 -7.05 11.26 -23.29
N ARG A 62 -8.09 11.94 -23.78
CA ARG A 62 -9.39 11.31 -24.03
C ARG A 62 -9.09 10.17 -24.99
N ALA A 63 -9.37 8.93 -24.55
CA ALA A 63 -9.32 7.78 -25.43
C ALA A 63 -10.18 8.13 -26.65
N ARG A 64 -9.58 8.06 -27.84
CA ARG A 64 -10.32 8.28 -29.08
C ARG A 64 -11.44 7.24 -29.11
N LYS A 65 -12.67 7.73 -29.23
CA LYS A 65 -13.84 6.87 -29.48
C LYS A 65 -13.59 6.20 -30.83
N PRO A 66 -13.61 4.86 -30.94
CA PRO A 66 -13.62 4.23 -32.26
C PRO A 66 -15.00 4.54 -32.87
N ASP A 67 -15.02 5.44 -33.85
CA ASP A 67 -16.19 5.68 -34.69
C ASP A 67 -16.36 4.46 -35.60
N GLY A 68 -17.16 3.50 -35.13
CA GLY A 68 -17.47 2.26 -35.82
C GLY A 68 -18.65 2.43 -36.77
N ASP A 69 -18.47 3.20 -37.83
CA ASP A 69 -19.32 3.11 -39.03
C ASP A 69 -18.73 2.02 -39.94
N GLY A 70 -18.96 0.77 -39.55
CA GLY A 70 -18.48 -0.42 -40.26
C GLY A 70 -19.62 -1.39 -40.52
N ALA A 71 -20.61 -0.96 -41.30
CA ALA A 71 -21.52 -1.88 -41.97
C ALA A 71 -20.72 -2.67 -43.02
N ILE A 72 -20.40 -3.93 -42.75
CA ILE A 72 -20.06 -4.91 -43.78
C ILE A 72 -20.95 -6.14 -43.57
N MET A 73 -21.86 -6.32 -44.53
CA MET A 73 -22.68 -7.51 -44.71
C MET A 73 -21.79 -8.74 -44.92
N GLY A 74 -22.18 -9.88 -44.35
CA GLY A 74 -21.51 -11.15 -44.65
C GLY A 74 -21.94 -12.27 -43.71
N ALA A 75 -23.08 -12.87 -44.01
CA ALA A 75 -23.47 -14.16 -43.45
C ALA A 75 -22.42 -15.23 -43.80
N THR A 76 -21.85 -15.88 -42.80
CA THR A 76 -21.51 -17.31 -42.88
C THR A 76 -21.69 -17.93 -41.50
N GLU A 77 -22.68 -18.82 -41.41
CA GLU A 77 -22.81 -19.81 -40.35
C GLU A 77 -21.58 -20.73 -40.37
N GLY A 78 -21.07 -21.03 -39.18
CA GLY A 78 -19.93 -21.93 -38.96
C GLY A 78 -19.64 -21.98 -37.47
N SER A 79 -20.45 -22.71 -36.71
CA SER A 79 -20.10 -24.07 -36.30
C SER A 79 -19.12 -24.09 -35.12
N ALA A 80 -19.72 -24.35 -33.95
CA ALA A 80 -19.18 -25.13 -32.83
C ALA A 80 -17.85 -24.71 -32.18
N ALA A 81 -17.94 -24.05 -31.02
CA ALA A 81 -17.50 -24.64 -29.73
C ALA A 81 -17.73 -23.64 -28.57
N PRO A 82 -18.06 -24.14 -27.37
CA PRO A 82 -19.02 -23.47 -26.52
C PRO A 82 -18.44 -22.40 -25.60
N ALA A 83 -19.25 -21.36 -25.43
CA ALA A 83 -19.31 -20.55 -24.24
C ALA A 83 -19.25 -21.44 -23.00
N SER A 84 -18.18 -21.30 -22.23
CA SER A 84 -18.12 -21.78 -20.85
C SER A 84 -19.12 -20.96 -20.05
N ALA A 85 -20.36 -21.44 -20.08
CA ALA A 85 -21.42 -21.10 -19.17
C ALA A 85 -20.89 -21.39 -17.76
N ARG A 86 -20.61 -20.32 -16.99
CA ARG A 86 -20.49 -20.39 -15.55
C ARG A 86 -21.81 -20.89 -15.00
N SER A 87 -21.90 -22.19 -14.82
CA SER A 87 -23.03 -22.85 -14.21
C SER A 87 -23.05 -22.48 -12.74
N VAL A 88 -24.19 -21.92 -12.36
CA VAL A 88 -24.62 -21.70 -10.99
C VAL A 88 -24.79 -23.07 -10.34
N SER A 89 -23.71 -23.63 -9.77
CA SER A 89 -23.67 -24.61 -8.65
C SER A 89 -22.26 -25.21 -8.48
N ASP A 90 -21.23 -24.38 -8.37
CA ASP A 90 -19.92 -24.85 -7.90
C ASP A 90 -19.97 -25.00 -6.38
N LYS A 91 -20.38 -26.17 -5.90
CA LYS A 91 -19.90 -26.61 -4.59
C LYS A 91 -18.40 -26.85 -4.76
N PRO A 92 -17.52 -26.15 -4.02
CA PRO A 92 -16.09 -26.33 -4.16
C PRO A 92 -15.76 -27.80 -3.96
N THR A 93 -14.96 -28.35 -4.88
CA THR A 93 -14.52 -29.74 -4.77
C THR A 93 -13.73 -29.93 -3.46
N GLU A 94 -13.73 -31.13 -2.92
CA GLU A 94 -13.05 -31.43 -1.64
C GLU A 94 -11.57 -31.02 -1.65
N ALA A 95 -10.91 -31.13 -2.82
CA ALA A 95 -9.55 -30.65 -3.04
C ALA A 95 -9.40 -29.12 -2.94
N GLU A 96 -10.42 -28.37 -3.36
CA GLU A 96 -10.46 -26.91 -3.29
C GLU A 96 -10.69 -26.44 -1.84
N ILE A 97 -11.59 -27.12 -1.11
CA ILE A 97 -11.81 -26.88 0.33
C ILE A 97 -10.52 -27.14 1.13
N LEU A 98 -9.82 -28.24 0.83
CA LEU A 98 -8.53 -28.56 1.46
C LEU A 98 -7.42 -27.56 1.12
N SER A 99 -7.52 -26.82 0.01
CA SER A 99 -6.57 -25.75 -0.35
C SER A 99 -6.72 -24.50 0.54
N TRP A 100 -7.88 -24.31 1.17
CA TRP A 100 -8.18 -23.19 2.06
C TRP A 100 -7.92 -23.50 3.53
N MET A 101 -7.67 -24.76 3.90
CA MET A 101 -7.32 -25.12 5.26
C MET A 101 -5.89 -24.65 5.61
N PRO A 102 -5.73 -23.77 6.61
CA PRO A 102 -4.42 -23.28 7.02
C PRO A 102 -3.71 -24.38 7.82
N GLY A 103 -2.73 -25.04 7.20
CA GLY A 103 -1.98 -26.12 7.83
C GLY A 103 -0.99 -26.81 6.89
N GLN A 104 -1.21 -26.73 5.58
CA GLN A 104 -0.22 -27.10 4.57
C GLN A 104 0.86 -26.01 4.54
N LYS A 105 1.97 -26.27 5.25
CA LYS A 105 3.17 -25.42 5.29
C LYS A 105 3.73 -25.23 3.88
N ARG A 106 3.18 -24.30 3.10
CA ARG A 106 3.89 -23.76 1.94
C ARG A 106 5.15 -23.11 2.51
N PRO A 107 6.36 -23.61 2.21
CA PRO A 107 7.57 -22.93 2.63
C PRO A 107 7.53 -21.54 2.01
N MET A 108 7.51 -20.52 2.87
CA MET A 108 7.49 -19.15 2.43
C MET A 108 8.75 -18.87 1.60
N PRO A 109 8.68 -18.04 0.53
CA PRO A 109 9.83 -17.74 -0.31
C PRO A 109 10.96 -17.01 0.43
N TRP A 110 10.69 -16.45 1.61
CA TRP A 110 11.69 -15.84 2.49
C TRP A 110 12.37 -16.83 3.45
N SER A 111 11.93 -18.09 3.50
CA SER A 111 12.60 -19.16 4.26
C SER A 111 13.86 -19.70 3.56
N ARG A 112 14.26 -19.10 2.44
CA ARG A 112 15.59 -19.28 1.85
C ARG A 112 16.59 -18.52 2.73
N SER A 113 17.04 -19.16 3.80
CA SER A 113 18.12 -18.67 4.65
C SER A 113 19.29 -18.20 3.76
N PRO A 114 19.71 -16.93 3.84
CA PRO A 114 21.01 -16.56 3.31
C PRO A 114 22.04 -17.19 4.24
N ALA A 115 22.62 -18.31 3.79
CA ALA A 115 23.86 -18.81 4.34
C ALA A 115 24.93 -17.73 4.14
N ARG A 116 25.19 -16.94 5.18
CA ARG A 116 26.48 -16.32 5.56
C ARG A 116 26.27 -15.34 6.71
N ASN A 117 26.22 -15.88 7.93
CA ASN A 117 26.77 -15.18 9.08
C ASN A 117 28.27 -14.99 8.82
N LYS A 118 28.65 -13.85 8.24
CA LYS A 118 30.01 -13.34 8.41
C LYS A 118 29.96 -12.50 9.69
N PRO A 119 30.62 -12.89 10.78
CA PRO A 119 30.76 -11.99 11.91
C PRO A 119 31.48 -10.71 11.45
N PRO A 120 31.10 -9.53 11.97
CA PRO A 120 31.81 -8.30 11.67
C PRO A 120 33.27 -8.42 12.14
N PRO A 121 34.24 -7.85 11.41
CA PRO A 121 35.63 -7.82 11.87
C PRO A 121 35.70 -7.06 13.19
N LEU A 122 36.40 -7.65 14.17
CA LEU A 122 36.73 -7.01 15.43
C LEU A 122 37.34 -5.63 15.16
N ILE A 123 36.66 -4.61 15.68
CA ILE A 123 37.14 -3.22 15.75
C ILE A 123 38.46 -3.25 16.51
N ARG A 124 39.55 -2.82 15.87
CA ARG A 124 40.83 -2.58 16.55
C ARG A 124 40.68 -1.39 17.50
N PRO A 125 41.18 -1.45 18.75
CA PRO A 125 41.22 -0.27 19.60
C PRO A 125 42.15 0.79 18.99
N TRP A 126 41.72 2.04 19.05
CA TRP A 126 42.51 3.22 18.65
C TRP A 126 43.76 3.34 19.54
N PRO A 127 44.91 3.77 19.01
CA PRO A 127 46.08 4.06 19.85
C PRO A 127 45.87 5.39 20.57
N GLU A 128 45.80 5.32 21.91
CA GLU A 128 46.15 6.41 22.80
C GLU A 128 47.65 6.66 22.69
N GLU A 129 48.07 7.53 21.76
CA GLU A 129 49.35 8.22 21.87
C GLU A 129 49.13 9.71 21.64
N LEU A 130 48.69 10.39 22.70
CA LEU A 130 48.97 11.79 22.97
C LEU A 130 49.14 11.92 24.50
N ALA A 131 50.32 11.57 24.98
CA ALA A 131 50.87 12.02 26.26
C ALA A 131 52.27 12.59 26.01
#